data_AF-A0A5P9I6U2-F1
#
_entry.id   AF-A0A5P9I6U2-F1
#
_cell.length_a   1.000
_cell.length_b   1.000
_cell.length_c   1.000
_cell.angle_alpha   90.00
_cell.angle_beta   90.00
_cell.angle_gamma   90.00
#
_symmetry.space_group_name_H-M   'P 1'
#
loop_
_entity.id
_entity.type
_entity.pdbx_description
1 polymer ?
#
loop_
_entity_poly.entity_id
_entity_poly.type
_entity_poly.pdbx_seq_one_letter_code
_entity_poly.pdbx_strand_id
1 'polypeptide(L)'
;MTQNDATRPAIRCNSVWQVFGSGARDHLDKALTQTGHDAEAAAQSLRGLRLVPAVQDATFDVQSGELFVIMGLSGSGKSTLIRCISRLIEATGGEILIDGDNILEASKSRMTELRRGKLGMVFQHFGLFPHMTVAENVAFPLKMQGRAKADRVERAHEVLELVGLAGREKAYPRELSGGQRQRVGIARSLAANPDIWFLDEPFSALDPLIRRQLQDEFVEIQARLKKSIVFITHDIAEALKIADRIAIMRDGKIVQIGTPAEIVLNPVDDYVREFSKDVAKGRHARVQSVMRPVNGVIPDGPALRQDMTLEAALATCIAKYAPVPVHDAGGNLIGTVDPSDLASALQAEDP
;
A
#
# COMPACT_ATOMS: atom_id res chain seq x y z
N MET A 1 19.44 -13.55 24.31
CA MET A 1 18.72 -12.44 24.95
C MET A 1 19.23 -11.14 24.34
N THR A 2 18.66 -10.76 23.21
CA THR A 2 18.79 -9.40 22.66
C THR A 2 17.44 -8.77 22.88
N GLN A 3 17.37 -7.84 23.85
CA GLN A 3 16.20 -6.99 24.02
C GLN A 3 15.98 -6.27 22.69
N ASN A 4 14.78 -6.46 22.15
CA ASN A 4 14.29 -5.81 20.95
C ASN A 4 14.42 -4.29 21.14
N ASP A 5 15.35 -3.68 20.44
CA ASP A 5 15.40 -2.24 20.26
C ASP A 5 14.21 -1.90 19.35
N ALA A 6 13.02 -1.77 19.94
CA ALA A 6 11.78 -1.54 19.22
C ALA A 6 11.86 -0.15 18.61
N THR A 7 12.37 -0.09 17.37
CA THR A 7 12.39 1.11 16.53
C THR A 7 11.01 1.75 16.56
N ARG A 8 10.96 3.01 17.01
CA ARG A 8 9.72 3.80 17.08
C ARG A 8 9.05 3.78 15.70
N PRO A 9 7.71 3.57 15.61
CA PRO A 9 7.03 3.63 14.33
C PRO A 9 7.12 5.03 13.72
N ALA A 10 7.20 5.09 12.39
CA ALA A 10 7.23 6.35 11.65
C ALA A 10 5.88 7.09 11.74
N ILE A 11 4.79 6.33 11.75
CA ILE A 11 3.43 6.83 11.95
C ILE A 11 2.74 5.97 12.99
N ARG A 12 2.08 6.60 13.97
CA ARG A 12 1.14 5.95 14.88
C ARG A 12 -0.20 6.66 14.84
N CYS A 13 -1.26 5.89 14.63
CA CYS A 13 -2.64 6.34 14.68
C CYS A 13 -3.30 5.66 15.89
N ASN A 14 -3.83 6.44 16.82
CA ASN A 14 -4.57 5.94 17.97
C ASN A 14 -6.01 6.46 17.92
N SER A 15 -6.96 5.54 17.74
CA SER A 15 -8.40 5.83 17.73
C SER A 15 -8.78 7.02 16.85
N VAL A 16 -8.25 7.08 15.62
CA VAL A 16 -8.46 8.22 14.72
C VAL A 16 -9.89 8.22 14.18
N TRP A 17 -10.57 9.36 14.30
CA TRP A 17 -11.92 9.59 13.80
C TRP A 17 -11.95 10.72 12.80
N GLN A 18 -12.74 10.55 11.74
CA GLN A 18 -13.13 11.66 10.88
C GLN A 18 -14.62 11.60 10.53
N VAL A 19 -15.34 12.62 10.99
CA VAL A 19 -16.79 12.74 10.85
C VAL A 19 -17.09 14.02 10.08
N PHE A 20 -17.81 13.90 8.97
CA PHE A 20 -18.27 15.05 8.20
C PHE A 20 -19.68 15.49 8.64
N GLY A 21 -19.86 16.80 8.74
CA GLY A 21 -21.12 17.45 9.07
C GLY A 21 -20.93 18.57 10.11
N SER A 22 -21.99 19.34 10.35
CA SER A 22 -21.95 20.45 11.31
C SER A 22 -21.86 19.92 12.74
N GLY A 23 -21.04 20.54 13.59
CA GLY A 23 -20.88 20.15 14.99
C GLY A 23 -20.25 18.76 15.19
N ALA A 24 -19.55 18.22 14.18
CA ALA A 24 -19.07 16.84 14.16
C ALA A 24 -18.27 16.44 15.41
N ARG A 25 -17.40 17.34 15.94
CA ARG A 25 -16.59 17.07 17.13
C ARG A 25 -17.44 16.89 18.39
N ASP A 26 -18.31 17.85 18.69
CA ASP A 26 -19.20 17.78 19.86
C ASP A 26 -20.14 16.57 19.81
N HIS A 27 -20.61 16.23 18.61
CA HIS A 27 -21.45 15.05 18.40
C HIS A 27 -20.68 13.74 18.57
N LEU A 28 -19.43 13.68 18.10
CA LEU A 28 -18.55 12.53 18.31
C LEU A 28 -18.26 12.32 19.81
N ASP A 29 -17.89 13.38 20.53
CA ASP A 29 -17.57 13.30 21.95
C ASP A 29 -18.78 12.82 22.77
N LYS A 30 -19.97 13.35 22.48
CA LYS A 30 -21.23 12.90 23.09
C LYS A 30 -21.53 11.45 22.76
N ALA A 31 -21.40 11.06 21.49
CA ALA A 31 -21.68 9.70 21.06
C ALA A 31 -20.75 8.69 21.75
N LEU A 32 -19.43 8.94 21.76
CA LEU A 32 -18.45 8.09 22.44
C LEU A 32 -18.72 8.00 23.95
N THR A 33 -19.04 9.11 24.61
CA THR A 33 -19.36 9.11 26.04
C THR A 33 -20.61 8.27 26.35
N GLN A 34 -21.67 8.42 25.54
CA GLN A 34 -22.94 7.73 25.75
C GLN A 34 -22.84 6.22 25.47
N THR A 35 -21.95 5.80 24.56
CA THR A 35 -21.79 4.40 24.19
C THR A 35 -20.68 3.69 24.97
N GLY A 36 -20.07 4.35 25.97
CA GLY A 36 -18.95 3.78 26.71
C GLY A 36 -17.73 3.53 25.81
N HIS A 37 -17.49 4.40 24.84
CA HIS A 37 -16.45 4.31 23.81
C HIS A 37 -16.60 3.14 22.83
N ASP A 38 -17.78 2.51 22.74
CA ASP A 38 -18.06 1.58 21.65
C ASP A 38 -18.14 2.32 20.30
N ALA A 39 -17.18 2.04 19.43
CA ALA A 39 -17.04 2.71 18.14
C ALA A 39 -18.22 2.43 17.20
N GLU A 40 -18.81 1.24 17.24
CA GLU A 40 -19.89 0.88 16.35
C GLU A 40 -21.19 1.59 16.71
N ALA A 41 -21.56 1.55 17.99
CA ALA A 41 -22.71 2.28 18.52
C ALA A 41 -22.53 3.79 18.35
N ALA A 42 -21.33 4.33 18.54
CA ALA A 42 -21.05 5.75 18.33
C ALA A 42 -21.26 6.14 16.85
N ALA A 43 -20.73 5.35 15.91
CA ALA A 43 -20.93 5.57 14.48
C ALA A 43 -22.40 5.48 14.07
N GLN A 44 -23.17 4.54 14.64
CA GLN A 44 -24.61 4.42 14.39
C GLN A 44 -25.37 5.66 14.90
N SER A 45 -25.06 6.14 16.11
CA SER A 45 -25.63 7.37 16.68
C SER A 45 -25.36 8.58 15.77
N LEU A 46 -24.12 8.75 15.31
CA LEU A 46 -23.74 9.83 14.39
C LEU A 46 -24.49 9.78 13.06
N ARG A 47 -24.66 8.59 12.48
CA ARG A 47 -25.45 8.40 11.24
C ARG A 47 -26.92 8.76 11.45
N GLY A 48 -27.50 8.48 12.63
CA GLY A 48 -28.85 8.91 13.02
C GLY A 48 -29.03 10.44 12.98
N LEU A 49 -27.94 11.18 13.19
CA LEU A 49 -27.89 12.64 13.10
C LEU A 49 -27.53 13.15 11.69
N ARG A 50 -27.49 12.27 10.68
CA ARG A 50 -27.06 12.56 9.30
C ARG A 50 -25.61 13.03 9.19
N LEU A 51 -24.77 12.71 10.17
CA LEU A 51 -23.33 12.89 10.09
C LEU A 51 -22.70 11.68 9.38
N VAL A 52 -21.56 11.91 8.71
CA VAL A 52 -20.87 10.86 7.94
C VAL A 52 -19.56 10.49 8.64
N PRO A 53 -19.52 9.40 9.44
CA PRO A 53 -18.29 8.91 10.05
C PRO A 53 -17.43 8.19 9.01
N ALA A 54 -16.64 8.95 8.25
CA ALA A 54 -15.81 8.47 7.15
C ALA A 54 -14.57 7.68 7.61
N VAL A 55 -14.08 7.94 8.82
CA VAL A 55 -13.07 7.13 9.50
C VAL A 55 -13.56 6.90 10.93
N GLN A 56 -13.53 5.64 11.36
CA GLN A 56 -14.08 5.17 12.63
C GLN A 56 -13.00 4.41 13.38
N ASP A 57 -12.50 5.01 14.47
CA ASP A 57 -11.60 4.39 15.44
C ASP A 57 -10.37 3.70 14.80
N ALA A 58 -9.74 4.37 13.83
CA ALA A 58 -8.60 3.77 13.12
C ALA A 58 -7.35 3.78 14.01
N THR A 59 -6.93 2.58 14.43
CA THR A 59 -5.76 2.36 15.29
C THR A 59 -4.76 1.44 14.60
N PHE A 60 -3.55 1.94 14.31
CA PHE A 60 -2.47 1.17 13.69
C PHE A 60 -1.13 1.93 13.71
N ASP A 61 -0.04 1.17 13.53
CA ASP A 61 1.32 1.68 13.38
C ASP A 61 1.88 1.35 11.99
N VAL A 62 2.65 2.29 11.44
CA VAL A 62 3.52 2.13 10.25
C VAL A 62 4.97 2.25 10.71
N GLN A 63 5.73 1.17 10.54
CA GLN A 63 7.13 1.06 10.89
C GLN A 63 8.02 1.87 9.93
N SER A 64 9.21 2.23 10.39
CA SER A 64 10.17 2.94 9.54
C SER A 64 10.63 2.04 8.39
N GLY A 65 10.57 2.57 7.16
CA GLY A 65 10.94 1.83 5.95
C GLY A 65 9.90 0.82 5.46
N GLU A 66 8.75 0.69 6.14
CA GLU A 66 7.65 -0.19 5.76
C GLU A 66 6.85 0.39 4.59
N LEU A 67 6.48 -0.47 3.63
CA LEU A 67 5.41 -0.18 2.66
C LEU A 67 4.09 -0.74 3.19
N PHE A 68 3.31 0.15 3.80
CA PHE A 68 2.00 -0.14 4.37
C PHE A 68 0.89 0.22 3.37
N VAL A 69 0.14 -0.79 2.91
CA VAL A 69 -0.98 -0.57 1.98
C VAL A 69 -2.29 -0.44 2.75
N ILE A 70 -3.10 0.57 2.40
CA ILE A 70 -4.50 0.68 2.81
C ILE A 70 -5.38 0.34 1.60
N MET A 71 -6.14 -0.74 1.73
CA MET A 71 -7.01 -1.28 0.68
C MET A 71 -8.49 -1.20 1.08
N GLY A 72 -9.39 -1.25 0.10
CA GLY A 72 -10.83 -1.31 0.29
C GLY A 72 -11.59 -0.72 -0.88
N LEU A 73 -12.91 -0.91 -0.91
CA LEU A 73 -13.75 -0.38 -1.99
C LEU A 73 -13.80 1.15 -2.01
N SER A 74 -14.29 1.73 -3.11
CA SER A 74 -14.59 3.16 -3.18
C SER A 74 -15.55 3.54 -2.04
N GLY A 75 -15.31 4.70 -1.41
CA GLY A 75 -16.11 5.17 -0.28
C GLY A 75 -15.76 4.56 1.09
N SER A 76 -14.80 3.62 1.20
CA SER A 76 -14.47 2.98 2.48
C SER A 76 -13.67 3.85 3.48
N GLY A 77 -13.27 5.07 3.10
CA GLY A 77 -12.58 6.02 3.97
C GLY A 77 -11.06 6.14 3.79
N LYS A 78 -10.45 5.36 2.88
CA LYS A 78 -8.98 5.31 2.66
C LYS A 78 -8.34 6.68 2.42
N SER A 79 -8.81 7.39 1.39
CA SER A 79 -8.28 8.71 1.03
C SER A 79 -8.61 9.77 2.10
N THR A 80 -9.64 9.57 2.91
CA THR A 80 -9.92 10.43 4.07
C THR A 80 -8.87 10.19 5.15
N LEU A 81 -8.56 8.93 5.46
CA LEU A 81 -7.57 8.53 6.46
C LEU A 81 -6.17 9.07 6.11
N ILE A 82 -5.68 8.87 4.87
CA ILE A 82 -4.37 9.40 4.46
C ILE A 82 -4.30 10.93 4.52
N ARG A 83 -5.43 11.61 4.26
CA ARG A 83 -5.53 13.08 4.36
C ARG A 83 -5.58 13.54 5.81
N CYS A 84 -6.10 12.74 6.73
CA CYS A 84 -5.97 12.99 8.17
C CYS A 84 -4.52 12.83 8.63
N ILE A 85 -3.82 11.79 8.18
CA ILE A 85 -2.42 11.51 8.55
C ILE A 85 -1.46 12.57 7.99
N SER A 86 -1.69 13.06 6.77
CA SER A 86 -0.96 14.21 6.20
C SER A 86 -1.48 15.57 6.71
N ARG A 87 -2.54 15.55 7.54
CA ARG A 87 -3.31 16.68 8.08
C ARG A 87 -3.80 17.66 7.01
N LEU A 88 -4.00 17.21 5.78
CA LEU A 88 -4.71 17.98 4.74
C LEU A 88 -6.20 18.15 5.10
N ILE A 89 -6.73 17.22 5.88
CA ILE A 89 -8.00 17.30 6.58
C ILE A 89 -7.69 17.18 8.07
N GLU A 90 -8.31 17.99 8.91
CA GLU A 90 -8.21 17.83 10.37
C GLU A 90 -9.10 16.66 10.81
N ALA A 91 -8.53 15.70 11.54
CA ALA A 91 -9.29 14.64 12.17
C ALA A 91 -10.26 15.22 13.21
N THR A 92 -11.41 14.58 13.35
CA THR A 92 -12.45 14.99 14.31
C THR A 92 -12.02 14.62 15.73
N GLY A 93 -11.38 13.46 15.90
CA GLY A 93 -10.87 12.97 17.18
C GLY A 93 -9.76 11.91 17.01
N GLY A 94 -9.22 11.47 18.15
CA GLY A 94 -8.08 10.55 18.21
C GLY A 94 -6.74 11.28 18.22
N GLU A 95 -5.66 10.52 18.00
CA GLU A 95 -4.29 11.01 18.01
C GLU A 95 -3.52 10.47 16.80
N ILE A 96 -2.74 11.34 16.16
CA ILE A 96 -1.84 10.97 15.05
C ILE A 96 -0.44 11.48 15.38
N LEU A 97 0.51 10.57 15.36
CA LEU A 97 1.89 10.74 15.77
C LEU A 97 2.81 10.49 14.56
N ILE A 98 3.67 11.45 14.22
CA ILE A 98 4.71 11.30 13.19
C ILE A 98 6.08 11.39 13.85
N ASP A 99 6.84 10.28 13.84
CA ASP A 99 8.02 10.09 14.71
C ASP A 99 7.74 10.52 16.16
N GLY A 100 6.50 10.23 16.57
CA GLY A 100 5.82 10.60 17.80
C GLY A 100 5.79 12.07 18.21
N ASP A 101 5.78 12.97 17.24
CA ASP A 101 5.22 14.32 17.35
C ASP A 101 3.71 14.26 17.04
N ASN A 102 2.84 14.68 17.97
CA ASN A 102 1.38 14.67 17.75
C ASN A 102 1.01 15.80 16.78
N ILE A 103 0.68 15.41 15.54
CA ILE A 103 0.44 16.37 14.48
C ILE A 103 -0.88 17.11 14.62
N LEU A 104 -1.84 16.61 15.40
CA LEU A 104 -3.13 17.29 15.59
C LEU A 104 -3.00 18.52 16.50
N GLU A 105 -2.05 18.48 17.44
CA GLU A 105 -1.72 19.59 18.34
C GLU A 105 -0.66 20.53 17.75
N ALA A 106 0.04 20.10 16.70
CA ALA A 106 1.10 20.89 16.08
C ALA A 106 0.60 22.25 15.56
N SER A 107 1.45 23.28 15.65
CA SER A 107 1.17 24.59 15.07
C SER A 107 1.17 24.55 13.54
N LYS A 108 0.56 25.56 12.89
CA LYS A 108 0.60 25.71 11.43
C LYS A 108 2.02 25.80 10.87
N SER A 109 2.93 26.42 11.61
CA SER A 109 4.35 26.54 11.24
C SER A 109 5.03 25.17 11.29
N ARG A 110 4.81 24.40 12.37
CA ARG A 110 5.33 23.05 12.50
C ARG A 110 4.82 22.11 11.40
N MET A 111 3.53 22.18 11.08
CA MET A 111 2.97 21.40 9.97
C MET A 111 3.57 21.78 8.61
N THR A 112 3.90 23.06 8.41
CA THR A 112 4.54 23.54 7.18
C THR A 112 5.97 22.99 7.07
N GLU A 113 6.72 22.96 8.17
CA GLU A 113 8.05 22.35 8.23
C GLU A 113 7.99 20.85 7.88
N LEU A 114 7.09 20.10 8.51
CA LEU A 114 6.88 18.67 8.25
C LEU A 114 6.56 18.41 6.76
N ARG A 115 5.64 19.17 6.17
CA ARG A 115 5.28 19.02 4.75
C ARG A 115 6.36 19.46 3.78
N ARG A 116 7.28 20.33 4.19
CA ARG A 116 8.38 20.77 3.34
C ARG A 116 9.49 19.75 3.31
N GLY A 117 9.86 19.16 4.45
CA GLY A 117 11.05 18.30 4.54
C GLY A 117 10.75 16.81 4.66
N LYS A 118 9.67 16.44 5.37
CA LYS A 118 9.49 15.08 5.87
C LYS A 118 8.41 14.29 5.16
N LEU A 119 7.32 14.97 4.78
CA LEU A 119 6.14 14.34 4.20
C LEU A 119 6.09 14.60 2.69
N GLY A 120 6.03 13.54 1.89
CA GLY A 120 5.74 13.60 0.47
C GLY A 120 4.35 13.09 0.18
N MET A 121 3.67 13.65 -0.81
CA MET A 121 2.38 13.14 -1.27
C MET A 121 2.32 13.01 -2.79
N VAL A 122 1.67 11.94 -3.25
CA VAL A 122 1.26 11.71 -4.64
C VAL A 122 -0.26 11.54 -4.64
N PHE A 123 -0.93 12.33 -5.47
CA PHE A 123 -2.39 12.35 -5.55
C PHE A 123 -2.89 11.46 -6.69
N GLN A 124 -4.13 10.98 -6.58
CA GLN A 124 -4.82 10.20 -7.61
C GLN A 124 -4.90 10.92 -8.95
N HIS A 125 -5.18 12.23 -8.94
CA HIS A 125 -5.01 13.10 -10.09
C HIS A 125 -3.61 13.70 -10.04
N PHE A 126 -2.85 13.61 -11.15
CA PHE A 126 -1.42 13.96 -11.26
C PHE A 126 -1.01 15.27 -10.55
N GLY A 127 -1.94 16.23 -10.44
CA GLY A 127 -1.77 17.44 -9.65
C GLY A 127 -0.64 18.32 -10.16
N LEU A 128 -0.29 18.20 -11.44
CA LEU A 128 0.79 18.95 -12.07
C LEU A 128 0.32 20.37 -12.41
N PHE A 129 1.22 21.33 -12.30
CA PHE A 129 0.97 22.70 -12.73
C PHE A 129 1.06 22.77 -14.27
N PRO A 130 -0.05 23.06 -14.98
CA PRO A 130 -0.09 22.95 -16.44
C PRO A 130 0.73 24.04 -17.14
N HIS A 131 1.00 25.14 -16.45
CA HIS A 131 1.77 26.29 -16.94
C HIS A 131 3.26 26.18 -16.60
N MET A 132 3.69 25.12 -15.93
CA MET A 132 5.10 24.83 -15.62
C MET A 132 5.57 23.66 -16.47
N THR A 133 6.84 23.70 -16.86
CA THR A 133 7.53 22.55 -17.47
C THR A 133 7.66 21.39 -16.49
N VAL A 134 8.07 20.22 -17.00
CA VAL A 134 8.37 19.03 -16.20
C VAL A 134 9.42 19.33 -15.13
N ALA A 135 10.55 19.93 -15.50
CA ALA A 135 11.60 20.28 -14.54
C ALA A 135 11.11 21.29 -13.49
N GLU A 136 10.30 22.27 -13.88
CA GLU A 136 9.74 23.25 -12.93
C GLU A 136 8.75 22.62 -11.97
N ASN A 137 7.93 21.67 -12.43
CA ASN A 137 7.05 20.88 -11.57
C ASN A 137 7.86 20.10 -10.53
N VAL A 138 8.92 19.41 -10.96
CA VAL A 138 9.78 18.61 -10.06
C VAL A 138 10.56 19.49 -9.08
N ALA A 139 11.06 20.64 -9.54
CA ALA A 139 11.80 21.60 -8.71
C ALA A 139 10.91 22.41 -7.75
N PHE A 140 9.58 22.37 -7.91
CA PHE A 140 8.64 23.21 -7.15
C PHE A 140 8.75 23.05 -5.62
N PRO A 141 8.79 21.83 -5.04
CA PRO A 141 8.91 21.67 -3.59
C PRO A 141 10.21 22.26 -3.05
N LEU A 142 11.32 22.10 -3.78
CA LEU A 142 12.62 22.67 -3.42
C LEU A 142 12.61 24.20 -3.50
N LYS A 143 11.84 24.79 -4.43
CA LYS A 143 11.58 26.23 -4.45
C LYS A 143 10.83 26.68 -3.19
N MET A 144 9.86 25.90 -2.71
CA MET A 144 9.13 26.20 -1.47
C MET A 144 9.97 26.02 -0.20
N GLN A 145 11.02 25.18 -0.26
CA GLN A 145 12.04 25.08 0.78
C GLN A 145 13.06 26.24 0.75
N GLY A 146 13.05 27.09 -0.29
CA GLY A 146 13.99 28.21 -0.42
C GLY A 146 15.37 27.83 -0.96
N ARG A 147 15.54 26.64 -1.57
CA ARG A 147 16.83 26.23 -2.15
C ARG A 147 17.24 27.11 -3.34
N ALA A 148 18.53 27.23 -3.59
CA ALA A 148 19.08 28.04 -4.69
C ALA A 148 18.63 27.50 -6.06
N LYS A 149 18.62 28.33 -7.10
CA LYS A 149 18.15 27.91 -8.44
C LYS A 149 18.98 26.75 -9.01
N ALA A 150 20.30 26.80 -8.88
CA ALA A 150 21.20 25.76 -9.37
C ALA A 150 20.87 24.40 -8.75
N ASP A 151 20.87 24.31 -7.41
CA ASP A 151 20.61 23.07 -6.67
C ASP A 151 19.24 22.46 -6.97
N ARG A 152 18.23 23.31 -7.23
CA ARG A 152 16.88 22.87 -7.59
C ARG A 152 16.83 22.22 -8.96
N VAL A 153 17.53 22.80 -9.92
CA VAL A 153 17.60 22.30 -11.29
C VAL A 153 18.38 20.98 -11.32
N GLU A 154 19.55 20.95 -10.69
CA GLU A 154 20.37 19.74 -10.56
C GLU A 154 19.56 18.60 -9.93
N ARG A 155 18.95 18.83 -8.76
CA ARG A 155 18.13 17.80 -8.10
C ARG A 155 16.92 17.38 -8.94
N ALA A 156 16.30 18.30 -9.68
CA ALA A 156 15.20 17.94 -10.57
C ALA A 156 15.66 17.02 -11.70
N HIS A 157 16.85 17.25 -12.28
CA HIS A 157 17.43 16.38 -13.30
C HIS A 157 17.72 14.98 -12.76
N GLU A 158 18.39 14.87 -11.61
CA GLU A 158 18.69 13.57 -10.96
C GLU A 158 17.42 12.72 -10.77
N VAL A 159 16.36 13.34 -10.27
CA VAL A 159 15.12 12.61 -9.97
C VAL A 159 14.33 12.32 -11.25
N LEU A 160 14.41 13.17 -12.27
CA LEU A 160 13.83 12.90 -13.59
C LEU A 160 14.53 11.73 -14.27
N GLU A 161 15.84 11.61 -14.14
CA GLU A 161 16.60 10.44 -14.60
C GLU A 161 16.18 9.17 -13.85
N LEU A 162 16.06 9.23 -12.52
CA LEU A 162 15.61 8.12 -11.69
C LEU A 162 14.24 7.56 -12.12
N VAL A 163 13.31 8.42 -12.54
CA VAL A 163 11.98 8.00 -13.01
C VAL A 163 11.92 7.76 -14.54
N GLY A 164 13.05 7.78 -15.24
CA GLY A 164 13.11 7.53 -16.68
C GLY A 164 12.47 8.61 -17.55
N LEU A 165 12.56 9.88 -17.15
CA LEU A 165 12.07 11.06 -17.88
C LEU A 165 13.19 11.97 -18.39
N ALA A 166 14.43 11.47 -18.48
CA ALA A 166 15.54 12.19 -19.09
C ALA A 166 15.18 12.66 -20.52
N GLY A 167 15.52 13.90 -20.85
CA GLY A 167 15.20 14.53 -22.15
C GLY A 167 13.79 15.11 -22.26
N ARG A 168 12.94 14.99 -21.23
CA ARG A 168 11.57 15.56 -21.19
C ARG A 168 11.45 16.79 -20.30
N GLU A 169 12.56 17.34 -19.83
CA GLU A 169 12.61 18.38 -18.79
C GLU A 169 11.90 19.67 -19.18
N LYS A 170 11.96 20.02 -20.48
CA LYS A 170 11.36 21.22 -21.06
C LYS A 170 9.91 21.02 -21.53
N ALA A 171 9.41 19.79 -21.52
CA ALA A 171 8.05 19.51 -21.92
C ALA A 171 7.05 20.08 -20.91
N TYR A 172 5.83 20.35 -21.36
CA TYR A 172 4.70 20.70 -20.51
C TYR A 172 3.83 19.47 -20.23
N PRO A 173 3.08 19.40 -19.10
CA PRO A 173 2.24 18.25 -18.76
C PRO A 173 1.27 17.78 -19.85
N ARG A 174 0.79 18.71 -20.68
CA ARG A 174 -0.12 18.42 -21.83
C ARG A 174 0.55 17.65 -22.97
N GLU A 175 1.88 17.65 -23.02
CA GLU A 175 2.69 17.00 -24.07
C GLU A 175 3.13 15.58 -23.66
N LEU A 176 2.67 15.11 -22.49
CA LEU A 176 3.04 13.84 -21.89
C LEU A 176 1.90 12.83 -21.96
N SER A 177 2.22 11.53 -21.96
CA SER A 177 1.26 10.46 -21.74
C SER A 177 0.78 10.43 -20.27
N GLY A 178 -0.28 9.66 -19.98
CA GLY A 178 -0.77 9.47 -18.61
C GLY A 178 0.31 8.93 -17.65
N GLY A 179 1.04 7.90 -18.08
CA GLY A 179 2.13 7.33 -17.29
C GLY A 179 3.29 8.31 -17.08
N GLN A 180 3.63 9.10 -18.11
CA GLN A 180 4.65 10.15 -17.97
C GLN A 180 4.21 11.24 -16.99
N ARG A 181 2.94 11.70 -17.02
CA ARG A 181 2.43 12.64 -16.02
C ARG A 181 2.51 12.07 -14.60
N GLN A 182 2.23 10.78 -14.42
CA GLN A 182 2.36 10.12 -13.13
C GLN A 182 3.80 10.11 -12.64
N ARG A 183 4.76 9.79 -13.52
CA ARG A 183 6.20 9.84 -13.22
C ARG A 183 6.65 11.22 -12.79
N VAL A 184 6.14 12.30 -13.42
CA VAL A 184 6.42 13.67 -12.97
C VAL A 184 5.88 13.93 -11.56
N GLY A 185 4.68 13.43 -11.25
CA GLY A 185 4.09 13.53 -9.92
C GLY A 185 4.92 12.84 -8.84
N ILE A 186 5.38 11.62 -9.15
CA ILE A 186 6.30 10.84 -8.30
C ILE A 186 7.63 11.57 -8.13
N ALA A 187 8.26 12.01 -9.23
CA ALA A 187 9.52 12.73 -9.22
C ALA A 187 9.46 14.01 -8.40
N ARG A 188 8.37 14.79 -8.55
CA ARG A 188 8.15 15.99 -7.75
C ARG A 188 8.09 15.67 -6.26
N SER A 189 7.38 14.61 -5.88
CA SER A 189 7.29 14.18 -4.48
C SER A 189 8.66 13.76 -3.93
N LEU A 190 9.45 13.02 -4.72
CA LEU A 190 10.78 12.53 -4.37
C LEU A 190 11.87 13.60 -4.38
N ALA A 191 11.70 14.70 -5.12
CA ALA A 191 12.66 15.78 -5.19
C ALA A 191 12.99 16.35 -3.80
N ALA A 192 11.97 16.49 -2.94
CA ALA A 192 12.09 16.94 -1.56
C ALA A 192 12.77 15.93 -0.61
N ASN A 193 13.04 14.70 -1.08
CA ASN A 193 13.59 13.58 -0.31
C ASN A 193 12.83 13.30 1.00
N PRO A 194 11.49 13.11 0.96
CA PRO A 194 10.69 12.90 2.17
C PRO A 194 11.08 11.60 2.88
N ASP A 195 10.87 11.53 4.20
CA ASP A 195 11.05 10.31 5.00
C ASP A 195 9.80 9.42 4.95
N ILE A 196 8.63 10.07 4.89
CA ILE A 196 7.32 9.44 4.83
C ILE A 196 6.64 9.85 3.53
N TRP A 197 6.17 8.86 2.78
CA TRP A 197 5.61 9.06 1.45
C TRP A 197 4.18 8.51 1.36
N PHE A 198 3.25 9.40 1.07
CA PHE A 198 1.83 9.09 0.91
C PHE A 198 1.47 8.96 -0.57
N LEU A 199 0.90 7.84 -0.97
CA LEU A 199 0.44 7.62 -2.35
C LEU A 199 -1.05 7.27 -2.34
N ASP A 200 -1.89 8.16 -2.88
CA ASP A 200 -3.35 8.00 -2.95
C ASP A 200 -3.75 7.50 -4.34
N GLU A 201 -3.87 6.18 -4.52
CA GLU A 201 -4.20 5.51 -5.79
C GLU A 201 -3.36 5.98 -6.99
N PRO A 202 -2.01 5.92 -6.91
CA PRO A 202 -1.14 6.55 -7.90
C PRO A 202 -1.24 5.94 -9.31
N PHE A 203 -1.75 4.71 -9.45
CA PHE A 203 -1.80 4.03 -10.76
C PHE A 203 -3.22 3.71 -11.25
N SER A 204 -4.25 4.17 -10.54
CA SER A 204 -5.66 3.84 -10.86
C SER A 204 -6.12 4.43 -12.19
N ALA A 205 -5.61 5.62 -12.56
CA ALA A 205 -5.98 6.31 -13.79
C ALA A 205 -5.21 5.86 -15.05
N LEU A 206 -4.45 4.75 -14.96
CA LEU A 206 -3.56 4.27 -16.03
C LEU A 206 -4.06 2.97 -16.64
N ASP A 207 -3.76 2.79 -17.93
CA ASP A 207 -4.02 1.56 -18.67
C ASP A 207 -3.26 0.37 -18.06
N PRO A 208 -3.79 -0.88 -18.14
CA PRO A 208 -3.23 -2.03 -17.44
C PRO A 208 -1.74 -2.33 -17.72
N LEU A 209 -1.28 -2.17 -18.97
CA LEU A 209 0.13 -2.42 -19.33
C LEU A 209 1.06 -1.38 -18.70
N ILE A 210 0.71 -0.10 -18.81
CA ILE A 210 1.49 1.01 -18.23
C ILE A 210 1.46 0.94 -16.70
N ARG A 211 0.32 0.56 -16.12
CA ARG A 211 0.18 0.33 -14.67
C ARG A 211 1.19 -0.70 -14.17
N ARG A 212 1.25 -1.88 -14.79
CA ARG A 212 2.20 -2.94 -14.40
C ARG A 212 3.64 -2.47 -14.50
N GLN A 213 4.01 -1.85 -15.63
CA GLN A 213 5.35 -1.31 -15.81
C GLN A 213 5.73 -0.30 -14.71
N LEU A 214 4.84 0.64 -14.38
CA LEU A 214 5.12 1.61 -13.32
C LEU A 214 5.18 0.98 -11.93
N GLN A 215 4.42 -0.09 -11.67
CA GLN A 215 4.50 -0.84 -10.42
C GLN A 215 5.87 -1.51 -10.27
N ASP A 216 6.39 -2.13 -11.33
CA ASP A 216 7.74 -2.74 -11.32
C ASP A 216 8.82 -1.69 -11.05
N GLU A 217 8.78 -0.57 -11.78
CA GLU A 217 9.69 0.55 -11.56
C GLU A 217 9.56 1.14 -10.14
N PHE A 218 8.34 1.22 -9.61
CA PHE A 218 8.11 1.70 -8.25
C PHE A 218 8.74 0.78 -7.19
N VAL A 219 8.66 -0.54 -7.37
CA VAL A 219 9.33 -1.50 -6.48
C VAL A 219 10.84 -1.29 -6.51
N GLU A 220 11.44 -1.08 -7.69
CA GLU A 220 12.87 -0.79 -7.79
C GLU A 220 13.26 0.52 -7.09
N ILE A 221 12.45 1.57 -7.26
CA ILE A 221 12.66 2.87 -6.60
C ILE A 221 12.55 2.72 -5.08
N GLN A 222 11.52 2.03 -4.59
CA GLN A 222 11.30 1.80 -3.16
C GLN A 222 12.46 1.01 -2.55
N ALA A 223 12.93 -0.04 -3.21
CA ALA A 223 14.04 -0.88 -2.75
C ALA A 223 15.34 -0.07 -2.58
N ARG A 224 15.55 0.93 -3.44
CA ARG A 224 16.71 1.85 -3.37
C ARG A 224 16.57 2.91 -2.28
N LEU A 225 15.38 3.48 -2.09
CA LEU A 225 15.18 4.64 -1.23
C LEU A 225 14.82 4.30 0.22
N LYS A 226 14.26 3.12 0.49
CA LYS A 226 13.86 2.63 1.83
C LYS A 226 13.07 3.65 2.66
N LYS A 227 12.14 4.36 2.02
CA LYS A 227 11.25 5.33 2.68
C LYS A 227 10.10 4.59 3.38
N SER A 228 9.50 5.23 4.37
CA SER A 228 8.25 4.73 4.97
C SER A 228 7.10 5.14 4.07
N ILE A 229 6.31 4.19 3.58
CA ILE A 229 5.32 4.45 2.53
C ILE A 229 3.93 4.05 3.04
N VAL A 230 2.96 4.94 2.87
CA VAL A 230 1.54 4.63 3.02
C VAL A 230 0.89 4.72 1.65
N PHE A 231 0.47 3.57 1.13
CA PHE A 231 0.00 3.42 -0.24
C PHE A 231 -1.48 3.03 -0.24
N ILE A 232 -2.33 3.74 -0.98
CA ILE A 232 -3.73 3.38 -1.15
C ILE A 232 -3.95 2.74 -2.50
N THR A 233 -4.68 1.63 -2.50
CA THR A 233 -5.23 1.03 -3.72
C THR A 233 -6.57 0.37 -3.46
N HIS A 234 -7.28 0.07 -4.55
CA HIS A 234 -8.43 -0.82 -4.55
C HIS A 234 -8.10 -2.17 -5.22
N ASP A 235 -6.90 -2.35 -5.75
CA ASP A 235 -6.44 -3.55 -6.43
C ASP A 235 -5.63 -4.44 -5.46
N ILE A 236 -6.16 -5.63 -5.20
CA ILE A 236 -5.51 -6.62 -4.34
C ILE A 236 -4.19 -7.12 -4.92
N ALA A 237 -4.09 -7.30 -6.25
CA ALA A 237 -2.88 -7.85 -6.87
C ALA A 237 -1.72 -6.86 -6.72
N GLU A 238 -2.01 -5.57 -6.82
CA GLU A 238 -1.07 -4.50 -6.51
C GLU A 238 -0.61 -4.56 -5.05
N ALA A 239 -1.56 -4.64 -4.10
CA ALA A 239 -1.25 -4.71 -2.68
C ALA A 239 -0.36 -5.92 -2.35
N LEU A 240 -0.69 -7.10 -2.88
CA LEU A 240 0.08 -8.32 -2.65
C LEU A 240 1.49 -8.30 -3.27
N LYS A 241 1.68 -7.51 -4.34
CA LYS A 241 2.97 -7.38 -5.01
C LYS A 241 3.94 -6.47 -4.26
N ILE A 242 3.45 -5.38 -3.65
CA ILE A 242 4.31 -4.32 -3.12
C ILE A 242 4.30 -4.18 -1.59
N ALA A 243 3.28 -4.68 -0.90
CA ALA A 243 3.09 -4.42 0.52
C ALA A 243 3.93 -5.31 1.44
N ASP A 244 4.47 -4.71 2.49
CA ASP A 244 4.92 -5.44 3.67
C ASP A 244 3.71 -5.84 4.54
N ARG A 245 2.79 -4.90 4.75
CA ARG A 245 1.52 -5.09 5.47
C ARG A 245 0.38 -4.37 4.76
N ILE A 246 -0.80 -4.95 4.87
CA ILE A 246 -2.04 -4.47 4.25
C ILE A 246 -3.08 -4.26 5.35
N ALA A 247 -3.70 -3.08 5.36
CA ALA A 247 -4.91 -2.79 6.11
C ALA A 247 -6.12 -2.73 5.18
N ILE A 248 -7.13 -3.54 5.43
CA ILE A 248 -8.38 -3.55 4.66
C ILE A 248 -9.41 -2.69 5.38
N MET A 249 -9.98 -1.72 4.68
CA MET A 249 -11.01 -0.81 5.19
C MET A 249 -12.39 -1.08 4.57
N ARG A 250 -13.43 -1.08 5.41
CA ARG A 250 -14.84 -1.14 5.04
C ARG A 250 -15.62 -0.11 5.84
N ASP A 251 -16.42 0.70 5.16
CA ASP A 251 -17.32 1.69 5.79
C ASP A 251 -16.65 2.54 6.88
N GLY A 252 -15.42 3.00 6.64
CA GLY A 252 -14.65 3.83 7.56
C GLY A 252 -13.90 3.08 8.66
N LYS A 253 -14.09 1.76 8.78
CA LYS A 253 -13.42 0.90 9.77
C LYS A 253 -12.27 0.14 9.14
N ILE A 254 -11.20 -0.08 9.90
CA ILE A 254 -10.18 -1.08 9.55
C ILE A 254 -10.72 -2.45 9.98
N VAL A 255 -10.83 -3.38 9.04
CA VAL A 255 -11.40 -4.72 9.24
C VAL A 255 -10.30 -5.73 9.58
N GLN A 256 -9.19 -5.69 8.86
CA GLN A 256 -8.05 -6.58 9.07
C GLN A 256 -6.76 -5.85 8.74
N ILE A 257 -5.72 -6.09 9.55
CA ILE A 257 -4.34 -5.72 9.24
C ILE A 257 -3.52 -6.99 9.27
N GLY A 258 -2.71 -7.22 8.24
CA GLY A 258 -1.83 -8.38 8.18
C GLY A 258 -0.84 -8.31 7.03
N THR A 259 0.06 -9.25 6.99
CA THR A 259 0.93 -9.51 5.83
C THR A 259 0.08 -9.95 4.62
N PRO A 260 0.58 -9.78 3.38
CA PRO A 260 -0.05 -10.33 2.18
C PRO A 260 -0.51 -11.79 2.31
N ALA A 261 0.31 -12.63 2.94
CA ALA A 261 0.00 -14.03 3.16
C ALA A 261 -1.18 -14.21 4.14
N GLU A 262 -1.22 -13.48 5.25
CA GLU A 262 -2.33 -13.55 6.22
C GLU A 262 -3.65 -13.09 5.60
N ILE A 263 -3.64 -12.03 4.79
CA ILE A 263 -4.86 -11.55 4.09
C ILE A 263 -5.44 -12.65 3.18
N VAL A 264 -4.58 -13.37 2.46
CA VAL A 264 -5.02 -14.35 1.44
C VAL A 264 -5.36 -15.73 2.04
N LEU A 265 -4.61 -16.14 3.06
CA LEU A 265 -4.72 -17.47 3.67
C LEU A 265 -5.71 -17.47 4.85
N ASN A 266 -5.76 -16.37 5.60
CA ASN A 266 -6.55 -16.25 6.84
C ASN A 266 -7.43 -14.97 6.82
N PRO A 267 -8.36 -14.84 5.86
CA PRO A 267 -9.30 -13.70 5.84
C PRO A 267 -10.24 -13.77 7.07
N VAL A 268 -10.42 -12.64 7.77
CA VAL A 268 -11.23 -12.58 9.00
C VAL A 268 -12.73 -12.71 8.76
N ASP A 269 -13.22 -12.31 7.59
CA ASP A 269 -14.63 -12.40 7.19
C ASP A 269 -14.77 -12.61 5.67
N ASP A 270 -16.00 -12.80 5.21
CA ASP A 270 -16.29 -13.02 3.79
C ASP A 270 -16.01 -11.79 2.93
N TYR A 271 -16.08 -10.58 3.49
CA TYR A 271 -15.72 -9.37 2.77
C TYR A 271 -14.23 -9.34 2.43
N VAL A 272 -13.35 -9.68 3.38
CA VAL A 272 -11.91 -9.81 3.10
C VAL A 272 -11.67 -10.97 2.13
N ARG A 273 -12.38 -12.09 2.29
CA ARG A 273 -12.26 -13.25 1.41
C ARG A 273 -12.53 -12.90 -0.05
N GLU A 274 -13.55 -12.08 -0.33
CA GLU A 274 -13.90 -11.67 -1.70
C GLU A 274 -12.75 -10.94 -2.42
N PHE A 275 -11.91 -10.16 -1.73
CA PHE A 275 -10.71 -9.57 -2.36
C PHE A 275 -9.67 -10.62 -2.76
N SER A 276 -9.59 -11.75 -2.04
CA SER A 276 -8.60 -12.79 -2.29
C SER A 276 -9.08 -13.91 -3.23
N LYS A 277 -10.33 -13.84 -3.71
CA LYS A 277 -11.02 -14.94 -4.39
C LYS A 277 -10.40 -15.29 -5.74
N ASP A 278 -10.09 -14.27 -6.53
CA ASP A 278 -9.52 -14.42 -7.87
C ASP A 278 -7.98 -14.32 -7.87
N VAL A 279 -7.37 -14.25 -6.68
CA VAL A 279 -5.92 -14.20 -6.55
C VAL A 279 -5.36 -15.62 -6.61
N ALA A 280 -4.40 -15.84 -7.51
CA ALA A 280 -3.55 -17.02 -7.49
C ALA A 280 -2.74 -17.06 -6.18
N LYS A 281 -3.31 -17.68 -5.15
CA LYS A 281 -2.73 -17.73 -3.78
C LYS A 281 -1.33 -18.32 -3.78
N GLY A 282 -1.11 -19.30 -4.66
CA GLY A 282 0.17 -19.97 -4.87
C GLY A 282 1.32 -19.03 -5.23
N ARG A 283 1.02 -17.95 -5.96
CA ARG A 283 1.99 -16.99 -6.50
C ARG A 283 2.42 -15.95 -5.47
N HIS A 284 1.53 -15.59 -4.54
CA HIS A 284 1.72 -14.46 -3.63
C HIS A 284 2.10 -14.90 -2.20
N ALA A 285 1.77 -16.12 -1.81
CA ALA A 285 2.18 -16.68 -0.52
C ALA A 285 3.55 -17.37 -0.61
N ARG A 286 4.30 -17.34 0.49
CA ARG A 286 5.64 -17.94 0.62
C ARG A 286 5.58 -19.22 1.45
N VAL A 287 6.49 -20.16 1.25
CA VAL A 287 6.53 -21.42 2.03
C VAL A 287 6.53 -21.16 3.54
N GLN A 288 7.25 -20.12 3.99
CA GLN A 288 7.27 -19.73 5.40
C GLN A 288 5.89 -19.42 5.99
N SER A 289 4.88 -19.04 5.19
CA SER A 289 3.55 -18.70 5.68
C SER A 289 2.68 -19.91 5.99
N VAL A 290 3.06 -21.11 5.54
CA VAL A 290 2.30 -22.36 5.78
C VAL A 290 3.15 -23.44 6.45
N MET A 291 4.45 -23.21 6.61
CA MET A 291 5.35 -24.19 7.25
C MET A 291 5.02 -24.39 8.73
N ARG A 292 5.32 -25.59 9.23
CA ARG A 292 5.19 -25.94 10.65
C ARG A 292 6.56 -26.24 11.22
N PRO A 293 6.79 -25.99 12.53
CA PRO A 293 8.04 -26.39 13.18
C PRO A 293 8.30 -27.89 13.02
N VAL A 294 9.56 -28.27 12.86
CA VAL A 294 9.95 -29.69 12.78
C VAL A 294 9.76 -30.32 14.16
N ASN A 295 8.88 -31.32 14.23
CA ASN A 295 8.68 -32.12 15.44
C ASN A 295 9.26 -33.53 15.22
N GLY A 296 10.55 -33.71 15.51
CA GLY A 296 11.22 -35.00 15.43
C GLY A 296 11.79 -35.31 14.04
N VAL A 297 11.16 -36.23 13.31
CA VAL A 297 11.73 -36.85 12.10
C VAL A 297 11.84 -35.82 10.96
N ILE A 298 13.04 -35.75 10.36
CA ILE A 298 13.28 -34.97 9.14
C ILE A 298 12.56 -35.68 7.99
N PRO A 299 11.58 -35.05 7.33
CA PRO A 299 10.88 -35.66 6.20
C PRO A 299 11.85 -35.93 5.05
N ASP A 300 11.69 -37.08 4.39
CA ASP A 300 12.34 -37.34 3.10
C ASP A 300 11.62 -36.56 2.00
N GLY A 301 12.36 -35.89 1.12
CA GLY A 301 11.78 -34.96 0.15
C GLY A 301 12.77 -33.95 -0.43
N PRO A 302 12.33 -33.11 -1.38
CA PRO A 302 13.15 -32.01 -1.87
C PRO A 302 13.32 -30.93 -0.79
N ALA A 303 14.51 -30.35 -0.72
CA ALA A 303 14.77 -29.21 0.16
C ALA A 303 14.11 -27.95 -0.42
N LEU A 304 13.06 -27.45 0.24
CA LEU A 304 12.39 -26.21 -0.12
C LEU A 304 13.03 -25.04 0.63
N ARG A 305 13.17 -23.89 -0.03
CA ARG A 305 13.55 -22.64 0.65
C ARG A 305 12.30 -21.93 1.16
N GLN A 306 12.41 -21.34 2.35
CA GLN A 306 11.30 -20.65 3.01
C GLN A 306 10.77 -19.44 2.22
N ASP A 307 11.61 -18.84 1.37
CA ASP A 307 11.33 -17.69 0.51
C ASP A 307 10.73 -18.07 -0.86
N MET A 308 10.58 -19.36 -1.16
CA MET A 308 9.88 -19.81 -2.38
C MET A 308 8.40 -19.47 -2.32
N THR A 309 7.80 -19.21 -3.48
CA THR A 309 6.33 -19.16 -3.59
C THR A 309 5.76 -20.55 -3.36
N LEU A 310 4.50 -20.64 -2.88
CA LEU A 310 3.85 -21.93 -2.68
C LEU A 310 3.72 -22.72 -3.99
N GLU A 311 3.56 -22.03 -5.11
CA GLU A 311 3.50 -22.61 -6.46
C GLU A 311 4.83 -23.24 -6.89
N ALA A 312 5.95 -22.54 -6.73
CA ALA A 312 7.28 -23.07 -7.03
C ALA A 312 7.64 -24.24 -6.09
N ALA A 313 7.25 -24.14 -4.82
CA ALA A 313 7.43 -25.22 -3.85
C ALA A 313 6.61 -26.46 -4.22
N LEU A 314 5.35 -26.28 -4.64
CA LEU A 314 4.48 -27.36 -5.10
C LEU A 314 5.07 -28.04 -6.34
N ALA A 315 5.52 -27.27 -7.34
CA ALA A 315 6.18 -27.82 -8.52
C ALA A 315 7.42 -28.65 -8.17
N THR A 316 8.23 -28.16 -7.22
CA THR A 316 9.43 -28.87 -6.74
C THR A 316 9.07 -30.18 -6.04
N CYS A 317 8.00 -30.19 -5.23
CA CYS A 317 7.50 -31.41 -4.59
C CYS A 317 6.96 -32.41 -5.61
N ILE A 318 6.21 -31.93 -6.60
CA ILE A 318 5.53 -32.75 -7.59
C ILE A 318 6.52 -33.38 -8.58
N ALA A 319 7.63 -32.71 -8.91
CA ALA A 319 8.67 -33.22 -9.82
C ALA A 319 9.36 -34.52 -9.35
N LYS A 320 9.14 -34.97 -8.11
CA LYS A 320 9.66 -36.26 -7.61
C LYS A 320 8.71 -37.44 -7.83
N TYR A 321 7.48 -37.20 -8.29
CA TYR A 321 6.52 -38.26 -8.52
C TYR A 321 6.76 -38.95 -9.86
N ALA A 322 6.47 -40.25 -9.92
CA ALA A 322 6.50 -40.99 -11.18
C ALA A 322 5.31 -40.58 -12.08
N PRO A 323 5.44 -40.73 -13.40
CA PRO A 323 4.33 -40.52 -14.32
C PRO A 323 3.08 -41.29 -13.93
N VAL A 324 1.92 -40.64 -14.04
CA VAL A 324 0.62 -41.18 -13.64
C VAL A 324 -0.15 -41.66 -14.87
N PRO A 325 -0.77 -42.85 -14.86
CA PRO A 325 -1.55 -43.36 -15.98
C PRO A 325 -2.85 -42.56 -16.21
N VAL A 326 -3.19 -42.33 -17.48
CA VAL A 326 -4.41 -41.64 -17.92
C VAL A 326 -5.33 -42.66 -18.59
N HIS A 327 -6.58 -42.74 -18.12
CA HIS A 327 -7.58 -43.67 -18.63
C HIS A 327 -8.72 -42.94 -19.35
N ASP A 328 -9.33 -43.60 -20.33
CA ASP A 328 -10.56 -43.12 -20.97
C ASP A 328 -11.81 -43.38 -20.09
N ALA A 329 -12.99 -42.95 -20.56
CA ALA A 329 -14.26 -43.19 -19.88
C ALA A 329 -14.64 -44.68 -19.77
N GLY A 330 -14.04 -45.55 -20.59
CA GLY A 330 -14.20 -47.01 -20.55
C GLY A 330 -13.18 -47.70 -19.63
N GLY A 331 -12.25 -46.97 -19.02
CA GLY A 331 -11.21 -47.51 -18.14
C GLY A 331 -9.97 -48.05 -18.86
N ASN A 332 -9.83 -47.85 -20.17
CA ASN A 332 -8.63 -48.27 -20.90
C ASN A 332 -7.49 -47.28 -20.68
N LEU A 333 -6.26 -47.77 -20.53
CA LEU A 333 -5.07 -46.94 -20.45
C LEU A 333 -4.79 -46.29 -21.81
N ILE A 334 -4.85 -44.97 -21.89
CA ILE A 334 -4.66 -44.19 -23.13
C ILE A 334 -3.41 -43.32 -23.12
N GLY A 335 -2.72 -43.19 -21.98
CA GLY A 335 -1.48 -42.44 -21.89
C GLY A 335 -0.92 -42.36 -20.47
N THR A 336 0.10 -41.53 -20.31
CA THR A 336 0.68 -41.15 -19.01
C THR A 336 0.91 -39.65 -18.98
N VAL A 337 0.83 -39.05 -17.80
CA VAL A 337 1.18 -37.64 -17.59
C VAL A 337 2.23 -37.53 -16.50
N ASP A 338 3.26 -36.73 -16.73
CA ASP A 338 4.17 -36.37 -15.65
C ASP A 338 3.47 -35.35 -14.74
N PRO A 339 3.38 -35.59 -13.42
CA PRO A 339 2.84 -34.60 -12.50
C PRO A 339 3.51 -33.22 -12.63
N SER A 340 4.78 -33.12 -13.05
CA SER A 340 5.42 -31.83 -13.31
C SER A 340 4.78 -31.04 -14.45
N ASP A 341 4.26 -31.74 -15.46
CA ASP A 341 3.59 -31.13 -16.61
C ASP A 341 2.21 -30.60 -16.20
N LEU A 342 1.50 -31.32 -15.32
CA LEU A 342 0.26 -30.84 -14.71
C LEU A 342 0.48 -29.59 -13.87
N ALA A 343 1.52 -29.60 -13.04
CA ALA A 343 1.88 -28.43 -12.23
C ALA A 343 2.16 -27.23 -13.14
N SER A 344 2.98 -27.41 -14.18
CA SER A 344 3.35 -26.37 -15.15
C SER A 344 2.15 -25.81 -15.91
N ALA A 345 1.20 -26.67 -16.32
CA ALA A 345 -0.01 -26.25 -17.03
C ALA A 345 -0.99 -25.42 -16.17
N LEU A 346 -0.92 -25.57 -14.84
CA LEU A 346 -1.70 -24.78 -13.89
C LEU A 346 -0.99 -23.49 -13.46
N GLN A 347 0.30 -23.34 -13.79
CA GLN A 347 1.01 -22.09 -13.58
C GLN A 347 0.53 -21.09 -14.62
N ALA A 348 0.13 -19.90 -14.17
CA ALA A 348 -0.11 -18.80 -15.08
C ALA A 348 1.26 -18.35 -15.63
N GLU A 349 1.40 -18.28 -16.96
CA GLU A 349 2.65 -17.81 -17.59
C GLU A 349 3.13 -16.50 -16.92
N ASP A 350 4.42 -16.46 -16.58
CA ASP A 350 5.06 -15.19 -16.23
C ASP A 350 5.10 -14.35 -17.53
N PRO A 351 4.49 -13.15 -17.55
CA PRO A 351 4.49 -12.30 -18.73
C PRO A 351 5.87 -11.76 -19.09
#